data_AF-A0A7S0E2C0-F1
#
_entry.id   AF-A0A7S0E2C0-F1
#
_cell.length_a   1.000
_cell.length_b   1.000
_cell.length_c   1.000
_cell.angle_alpha   90.00
_cell.angle_beta   90.00
_cell.angle_gamma   90.00
#
_symmetry.space_group_name_H-M   'P 1'
#
loop_
_entity.id
_entity.type
_entity.pdbx_description
1 polymer ?
#
loop_
_entity_poly.entity_id
_entity_poly.type
_entity_poly.pdbx_seq_one_letter_code
_entity_poly.pdbx_strand_id
1 'polypeptide(L)'
;PSSSKNLLILLHGLGDSHEPFLNFGKRLELPKTSVMALQAPDPLPLDLGHSWFPAFEADGNMIQPSRAQGRRTRGLERTLERLESFLERVWEERRFTAK
;
A
#
# COMPACT_ATOMS: atom_id res chain seq x y z
N PRO A 1 11.33 4.65 -26.37
CA PRO A 1 10.28 4.11 -25.48
C PRO A 1 9.30 5.22 -25.08
N SER A 2 8.02 5.10 -25.44
CA SER A 2 7.01 6.12 -25.07
C SER A 2 6.81 6.11 -23.56
N SER A 3 7.00 7.25 -22.90
CA SER A 3 6.72 7.40 -21.47
C SER A 3 5.32 6.89 -21.14
N SER A 4 5.18 6.10 -20.09
CA SER A 4 3.87 5.68 -19.58
C SER A 4 3.01 6.93 -19.32
N LYS A 5 1.71 6.86 -19.66
CA LYS A 5 0.74 7.94 -19.45
C LYS A 5 -0.11 7.74 -18.21
N ASN A 6 -0.27 6.48 -17.78
CA ASN A 6 -1.04 6.13 -16.60
C ASN A 6 -0.14 5.47 -15.56
N LEU A 7 -0.54 5.56 -14.30
CA LEU A 7 0.03 4.80 -13.19
C LEU A 7 -1.09 3.98 -12.53
N LEU A 8 -0.88 2.67 -12.44
CA LEU A 8 -1.68 1.77 -11.62
C LEU A 8 -0.98 1.55 -10.28
N ILE A 9 -1.62 1.96 -9.19
CA ILE A 9 -1.14 1.72 -7.83
C ILE A 9 -1.97 0.60 -7.21
N LEU A 10 -1.30 -0.43 -6.72
CA LEU A 10 -1.92 -1.59 -6.09
C LEU A 10 -1.60 -1.60 -4.60
N LEU A 11 -2.64 -1.81 -3.80
CA LEU A 11 -2.57 -1.92 -2.34
C LEU A 11 -3.01 -3.34 -1.95
N HIS A 12 -2.15 -4.05 -1.22
CA HIS A 12 -2.43 -5.43 -0.82
C HIS A 12 -3.38 -5.51 0.40
N GLY A 13 -3.89 -6.71 0.67
CA GLY A 13 -4.75 -6.98 1.84
C GLY A 13 -3.96 -7.19 3.13
N LEU A 14 -4.66 -7.31 4.26
CA LEU A 14 -4.05 -7.64 5.56
C LEU A 14 -3.28 -8.97 5.47
N GLY A 15 -2.04 -8.96 5.95
CA GLY A 15 -1.22 -10.17 6.04
C GLY A 15 -0.54 -10.59 4.74
N ASP A 16 -0.45 -9.65 3.79
CA ASP A 16 0.21 -9.88 2.50
C ASP A 16 1.39 -8.91 2.31
N SER A 17 2.04 -8.99 1.15
CA SER A 17 3.11 -8.11 0.70
C SER A 17 2.83 -7.53 -0.69
N HIS A 18 3.68 -6.60 -1.12
CA HIS A 18 3.51 -5.91 -2.40
C HIS A 18 3.89 -6.75 -3.63
N GLU A 19 4.75 -7.76 -3.49
CA GLU A 19 5.32 -8.54 -4.60
C GLU A 19 4.26 -9.32 -5.40
N PRO A 20 3.31 -10.06 -4.79
CA PRO A 20 2.25 -10.74 -5.54
C PRO A 20 1.41 -9.76 -6.36
N PHE A 21 1.14 -8.58 -5.82
CA PHE A 21 0.36 -7.52 -6.47
C PHE A 21 1.13 -6.88 -7.63
N LEU A 22 2.45 -6.65 -7.48
CA LEU A 22 3.28 -6.17 -8.58
C LEU A 22 3.26 -7.16 -9.75
N ASN A 23 3.39 -8.45 -9.46
CA ASN A 23 3.34 -9.52 -10.47
C ASN A 23 1.96 -9.60 -11.13
N PHE A 24 0.88 -9.48 -10.37
CA PHE A 24 -0.48 -9.38 -10.90
C PHE A 24 -0.63 -8.19 -11.86
N GLY A 25 -0.24 -6.98 -11.43
CA GLY A 25 -0.37 -5.78 -12.25
C GLY A 25 0.44 -5.86 -13.56
N LYS A 26 1.65 -6.45 -13.52
CA LYS A 26 2.46 -6.69 -14.73
C LYS A 26 1.75 -7.59 -15.74
N ARG A 27 1.03 -8.63 -15.27
CA ARG A 27 0.29 -9.58 -16.13
C ARG A 27 -0.96 -8.98 -16.77
N LEU A 28 -1.44 -7.82 -16.32
CA LEU A 28 -2.56 -7.13 -16.95
C LEU A 28 -2.18 -6.51 -18.30
N GLU A 29 -0.88 -6.31 -18.56
CA GLU A 29 -0.34 -5.78 -19.83
C GLU A 29 -1.06 -4.51 -20.32
N LEU A 30 -1.43 -3.63 -19.38
CA LEU A 30 -2.21 -2.43 -19.69
C LEU A 30 -1.40 -1.47 -20.58
N PRO A 31 -1.96 -1.01 -21.73
CA PRO A 31 -1.23 -0.13 -22.64
C PRO A 31 -0.81 1.19 -21.98
N LYS A 32 0.48 1.53 -22.10
CA LYS A 32 1.07 2.80 -21.61
C LYS A 32 0.81 3.06 -20.11
N THR A 33 0.75 2.00 -19.30
CA THR A 33 0.52 2.09 -17.87
C THR A 33 1.73 1.56 -17.11
N SER A 34 2.33 2.39 -16.26
CA SER A 34 3.29 1.91 -15.26
C SER A 34 2.54 1.26 -14.11
N VAL A 35 3.11 0.19 -13.55
CA VAL A 35 2.53 -0.54 -12.41
C VAL A 35 3.41 -0.33 -11.19
N MET A 36 2.77 -0.05 -10.06
CA MET A 36 3.40 0.10 -8.77
C MET A 36 2.56 -0.64 -7.73
N ALA A 37 3.21 -1.44 -6.89
CA ALA A 37 2.57 -2.04 -5.73
C ALA A 37 3.26 -1.50 -4.48
N LEU A 38 2.48 -1.06 -3.50
CA LEU A 38 3.00 -0.46 -2.27
C LEU A 38 2.93 -1.46 -1.12
N GLN A 39 3.99 -1.50 -0.32
CA GLN A 39 4.06 -2.29 0.90
C GLN A 39 3.42 -1.51 2.05
N ALA A 40 2.53 -2.16 2.80
CA ALA A 40 1.95 -1.54 3.98
C ALA A 40 3.00 -1.32 5.09
N PRO A 41 2.91 -0.23 5.86
CA PRO A 41 3.99 0.22 6.75
C PRO A 41 4.19 -0.63 8.01
N ASP A 42 3.15 -1.31 8.49
CA ASP A 42 3.22 -2.06 9.75
C ASP A 42 3.47 -3.56 9.45
N PRO A 43 4.67 -4.11 9.72
CA PRO A 43 4.89 -5.55 9.62
C PRO A 43 4.12 -6.29 10.71
N LEU A 44 3.55 -7.44 10.35
CA LEU A 44 2.92 -8.34 11.30
C LEU A 44 3.95 -9.29 11.93
N PRO A 45 3.71 -9.77 13.17
CA PRO A 45 4.60 -10.74 13.81
C PRO A 45 4.71 -12.04 13.01
N LEU A 46 5.82 -12.77 13.22
CA LEU A 46 6.04 -14.12 12.66
C LEU A 46 5.98 -14.17 11.12
N ASP A 47 6.43 -13.10 10.46
CA ASP A 47 6.45 -12.96 9.01
C ASP A 47 5.08 -13.18 8.34
N LEU A 48 3.99 -12.88 9.06
CA LEU A 48 2.63 -13.00 8.57
C LEU A 48 2.25 -11.87 7.58
N GLY A 49 3.21 -11.22 6.94
CA GLY A 49 3.02 -10.11 6.02
C GLY A 49 2.85 -8.76 6.72
N HIS A 50 2.07 -7.85 6.14
CA HIS A 50 1.95 -6.47 6.62
C HIS A 50 0.50 -5.98 6.70
N SER A 51 0.31 -4.87 7.41
CA SER A 51 -0.96 -4.17 7.58
C SER A 51 -0.83 -2.66 7.36
N TRP A 52 -1.92 -2.05 6.87
CA TRP A 52 -2.01 -0.60 6.63
C TRP A 52 -2.27 0.21 7.90
N PHE A 53 -2.65 -0.45 8.98
CA PHE A 53 -2.87 0.12 10.30
C PHE A 53 -2.75 -0.99 11.34
N PRO A 54 -2.57 -0.67 12.64
CA PRO A 54 -2.52 -1.69 13.67
C PRO A 54 -3.78 -2.56 13.67
N ALA A 55 -3.62 -3.84 13.32
CA ALA A 55 -4.73 -4.78 13.16
C ALA A 55 -4.91 -5.69 14.38
N PHE A 56 -3.83 -5.95 15.13
CA PHE A 56 -3.81 -6.88 16.25
C PHE A 56 -3.35 -6.21 17.54
N GLU A 57 -3.85 -6.74 18.65
CA GLU A 57 -3.35 -6.50 19.98
C GLU A 57 -2.06 -7.30 20.23
N ALA A 58 -1.38 -7.01 21.34
CA ALA A 58 -0.14 -7.72 21.71
C ALA A 58 -0.34 -9.22 21.97
N ASP A 59 -1.57 -9.62 22.32
CA ASP A 59 -1.95 -11.02 22.53
C ASP A 59 -2.35 -11.73 21.21
N GLY A 60 -2.26 -11.04 20.07
CA GLY A 60 -2.62 -11.57 18.75
C GLY A 60 -4.12 -11.49 18.42
N ASN A 61 -4.96 -11.00 19.32
CA ASN A 61 -6.38 -10.80 19.01
C ASN A 61 -6.57 -9.60 18.08
N MET A 62 -7.57 -9.66 17.19
CA MET A 62 -7.89 -8.52 16.33
C MET A 62 -8.38 -7.32 17.14
N ILE A 63 -7.91 -6.13 16.78
CA ILE A 63 -8.42 -4.89 17.33
C ILE A 63 -9.86 -4.68 16.85
N GLN A 64 -10.79 -4.80 17.78
CA GLN A 64 -12.20 -4.58 17.50
C GLN A 64 -12.46 -3.10 17.15
N PRO A 65 -13.29 -2.82 16.13
CA PRO A 65 -13.71 -1.46 15.86
C PRO A 65 -14.57 -0.95 17.01
N SER A 66 -14.10 0.08 17.72
CA SER A 66 -14.87 0.72 18.79
C SER A 66 -14.62 2.22 18.80
N ARG A 67 -15.64 2.99 19.21
CA ARG A 67 -15.50 4.46 19.35
C ARG A 67 -14.47 4.86 20.41
N ALA A 68 -14.20 4.00 21.39
CA ALA A 68 -13.18 4.22 22.41
C ALA A 68 -11.76 3.87 21.93
N GLN A 69 -11.64 3.03 20.90
CA GLN A 69 -10.36 2.50 20.41
C GLN A 69 -9.93 3.19 19.11
N GLY A 70 -9.34 4.39 19.23
CA GLY A 70 -8.88 5.17 18.07
C GLY A 70 -7.57 4.69 17.41
N ARG A 71 -6.98 3.56 17.83
CA ARG A 71 -5.68 3.10 17.29
C ARG A 71 -5.73 2.77 15.79
N ARG A 72 -6.78 2.08 15.34
CA ARG A 72 -6.99 1.75 13.94
C ARG A 72 -7.14 3.02 13.10
N THR A 73 -7.99 3.95 13.54
CA THR A 73 -8.21 5.24 12.88
C THR A 73 -6.92 6.03 12.77
N ARG A 74 -6.20 6.23 13.88
CA ARG A 74 -4.90 6.95 13.85
C ARG A 74 -3.85 6.25 13.00
N GLY A 75 -3.85 4.92 12.96
CA GLY A 75 -2.96 4.17 12.07
C GLY A 75 -3.28 4.43 10.60
N LEU A 76 -4.57 4.40 10.26
CA LEU A 76 -5.02 4.67 8.91
C LEU A 76 -4.75 6.12 8.50
N GLU A 77 -4.98 7.10 9.38
CA GLU A 77 -4.64 8.51 9.17
C GLU A 77 -3.16 8.67 8.81
N ARG A 78 -2.24 8.06 9.58
CA ARG A 78 -0.80 8.10 9.27
C ARG A 78 -0.46 7.46 7.92
N THR A 79 -1.16 6.39 7.55
CA THR A 79 -0.97 5.74 6.25
C THR A 79 -1.46 6.64 5.12
N LEU A 80 -2.58 7.34 5.30
CA LEU A 80 -3.08 8.31 4.35
C LEU A 80 -2.10 9.49 4.19
N GLU A 81 -1.60 10.07 5.28
CA GLU A 81 -0.59 11.14 5.24
C GLU A 81 0.65 10.74 4.43
N ARG A 82 1.13 9.51 4.62
CA ARG A 82 2.27 8.97 3.87
C ARG A 82 1.94 8.76 2.40
N LEU A 83 0.76 8.25 2.10
CA LEU A 83 0.33 8.02 0.72
C LEU A 83 0.13 9.34 -0.02
N GLU A 84 -0.49 10.33 0.61
CA GLU A 84 -0.65 11.69 0.07
C GLU A 84 0.72 12.31 -0.22
N SER A 85 1.62 12.32 0.76
CA SER A 85 2.99 12.83 0.59
C SER A 85 3.74 12.11 -0.55
N PHE A 86 3.53 10.81 -0.69
CA PHE A 86 4.13 10.02 -1.76
C PHE A 86 3.54 10.38 -3.13
N LEU A 87 2.22 10.47 -3.23
CA LEU A 87 1.52 10.81 -4.46
C LEU A 87 1.85 12.22 -4.94
N GLU A 88 1.97 13.18 -4.03
CA GLU A 88 2.42 14.55 -4.34
C GLU A 88 3.79 14.54 -5.01
N ARG A 89 4.76 13.83 -4.43
CA ARG A 89 6.12 13.70 -5.01
C ARG A 89 6.10 13.03 -6.38
N VAL A 90 5.36 11.92 -6.52
CA VAL A 90 5.22 11.21 -7.80
C VAL A 90 4.58 12.11 -8.86
N TRP A 91 3.59 12.91 -8.46
CA TRP A 91 2.89 13.83 -9.33
C TRP A 91 3.77 15.00 -9.80
N GLU A 92 4.58 15.56 -8.90
CA GLU A 92 5.54 16.62 -9.19
C GLU A 92 6.66 16.14 -10.12
N GLU A 93 7.17 14.92 -9.93
CA GLU A 93 8.30 14.41 -10.68
C GLU A 93 7.97 14.01 -12.13
N ARG A 94 6.69 13.81 -12.49
CA ARG A 94 6.16 13.46 -13.83
C ARG A 94 7.04 12.50 -14.67
N ARG A 95 7.77 11.58 -14.04
CA ARG A 95 8.65 10.61 -14.70
C ARG A 95 8.26 9.18 -14.36
N PHE A 96 7.19 8.69 -14.99
CA PHE A 96 6.87 7.28 -15.00
C PHE A 96 7.82 6.55 -15.97
N THR A 97 9.04 6.28 -15.52
CA THR A 97 9.96 5.43 -16.27
C THR A 97 9.59 3.97 -16.00
N ALA A 98 9.09 3.28 -17.04
CA ALA A 98 8.94 1.84 -17.01
C ALA A 98 10.34 1.22 -16.87
N LYS A 99 10.56 0.45 -15.80
CA LYS A 99 11.67 -0.51 -15.69
C LYS A 99 11.15 -1.91 -15.96
#